data_AF-A0A291R0W0-F1
#
_entry.id   AF-A0A291R0W0-F1
#
_cell.length_a   1.000
_cell.length_b   1.000
_cell.length_c   1.000
_cell.angle_alpha   90.00
_cell.angle_beta   90.00
_cell.angle_gamma   90.00
#
_symmetry.space_group_name_H-M   'P 1'
#
loop_
_entity.id
_entity.type
_entity.pdbx_description
1 polymer ?
#
loop_
_entity_poly.entity_id
_entity_poly.type
_entity_poly.pdbx_seq_one_letter_code
_entity_poly.pdbx_strand_id
1 'polypeptide(L)'
;MKKSILLIITFFAVFAVSAQGTDSLTVLANKGVVTAQFKLAMRYLEQDDFKQAVHWIERSTKNGHPEAQNNLGVYYENGMVDGQHNYDKAFQLYTASAEQGYVVAIHNLGLCYFNGRGTTADLPKAYRY
;
A
#
# COMPACT_ATOMS: atom_id res chain seq x y z
N MET A 1 3.31 -27.69 41.96
CA MET A 1 3.54 -28.02 40.53
C MET A 1 2.72 -27.20 39.52
N LYS A 2 2.10 -26.05 39.88
CA LYS A 2 1.31 -25.23 38.92
C LYS A 2 1.97 -23.91 38.47
N LYS A 3 3.06 -23.46 39.11
CA LYS A 3 3.75 -22.20 38.73
C LYS A 3 4.80 -22.37 37.63
N SER A 4 5.31 -23.58 37.40
CA SER A 4 6.38 -23.85 36.42
C SER A 4 5.90 -24.02 34.98
N ILE A 5 4.61 -24.33 34.78
CA ILE A 5 4.02 -24.53 33.44
C ILE A 5 3.65 -23.19 32.78
N LEU A 6 3.26 -22.18 33.58
CA LEU A 6 2.88 -20.86 33.07
C LEU A 6 4.07 -20.10 32.46
N LEU A 7 5.27 -20.29 33.00
CA LEU A 7 6.49 -19.62 32.53
C LEU A 7 6.97 -20.17 31.16
N ILE A 8 6.70 -21.44 30.87
CA ILE A 8 7.08 -22.09 29.60
C ILE A 8 6.15 -21.63 28.46
N ILE A 9 4.86 -21.42 28.74
CA ILE A 9 3.91 -20.93 27.74
C ILE A 9 4.21 -19.48 27.35
N THR A 10 4.62 -18.63 28.30
CA THR A 10 5.05 -17.26 27.97
C THR A 10 6.35 -17.22 27.18
N PHE A 11 7.22 -18.23 27.30
CA PHE A 11 8.47 -18.30 26.53
C PHE A 11 8.24 -18.84 25.11
N PHE A 12 7.28 -19.76 24.91
CA PHE A 12 6.91 -20.26 23.58
C PHE A 12 6.13 -19.26 22.73
N ALA A 13 5.40 -18.33 23.36
CA ALA A 13 4.72 -17.25 22.63
C ALA A 13 5.70 -16.20 22.04
N VAL A 14 6.93 -16.11 22.55
CA VAL A 14 7.96 -15.22 21.99
C VAL A 14 8.62 -15.83 20.73
N PHE A 15 8.59 -17.16 20.59
CA PHE A 15 9.24 -17.84 19.47
C PHE A 15 8.34 -18.13 18.26
N ALA A 16 7.03 -17.88 18.34
CA ALA A 16 6.16 -17.91 17.16
C ALA A 16 6.29 -16.66 16.26
N VAL A 17 7.13 -15.69 16.64
CA VAL A 17 7.54 -14.54 15.81
C VAL A 17 8.82 -14.86 15.00
N SER A 18 9.13 -16.14 14.77
CA SER A 18 10.26 -16.54 13.92
C SER A 18 9.79 -16.85 12.50
N ALA A 19 9.72 -15.82 11.64
CA ALA A 19 9.93 -15.97 10.20
C ALA A 19 10.00 -14.64 9.42
N GLN A 20 9.37 -13.55 9.89
CA GLN A 20 9.21 -12.33 9.06
C GLN A 20 9.75 -11.03 9.68
N GLY A 21 10.39 -11.06 10.85
CA GLY A 21 10.65 -9.86 11.66
C GLY A 21 12.09 -9.56 12.07
N THR A 22 13.12 -9.98 11.32
CA THR A 22 14.52 -9.85 11.76
C THR A 22 15.43 -9.00 10.87
N ASP A 23 15.00 -8.61 9.68
CA ASP A 23 15.78 -7.69 8.84
C ASP A 23 15.52 -6.23 9.21
N SER A 24 16.54 -5.38 8.98
CA SER A 24 16.49 -3.95 9.29
C SER A 24 15.29 -3.25 8.62
N LEU A 25 14.90 -3.70 7.43
CA LEU A 25 13.77 -3.15 6.69
C LEU A 25 12.45 -3.32 7.44
N THR A 26 12.19 -4.52 7.97
CA THR A 26 10.97 -4.83 8.72
C THR A 26 10.92 -4.05 10.03
N VAL A 27 12.05 -3.91 10.71
CA VAL A 27 12.14 -3.08 11.92
C VAL A 27 11.80 -1.62 11.63
N LEU A 28 12.35 -1.05 10.55
CA LEU A 28 12.07 0.33 10.15
C LEU A 28 10.61 0.54 9.74
N ALA A 29 10.03 -0.40 8.99
CA ALA A 29 8.62 -0.34 8.58
C ALA A 29 7.67 -0.37 9.79
N ASN A 30 7.97 -1.22 10.78
CA ASN A 30 7.26 -1.29 12.06
C ASN A 30 7.39 0.00 12.88
N LYS A 31 8.54 0.68 12.82
CA LYS A 31 8.75 2.00 13.44
C LYS A 31 8.04 3.15 12.71
N GLY A 32 7.33 2.88 11.61
CA GLY A 32 6.59 3.89 10.87
C GLY A 32 7.39 4.61 9.78
N VAL A 33 8.61 4.16 9.47
CA VAL A 33 9.38 4.75 8.38
C VAL A 33 8.68 4.47 7.06
N VAL A 34 8.11 5.52 6.47
CA VAL A 34 7.18 5.45 5.33
C VAL A 34 7.80 4.74 4.11
N THR A 35 9.04 5.06 3.79
CA THR A 35 9.79 4.44 2.68
C THR A 35 10.12 2.97 2.95
N ALA A 36 10.33 2.60 4.22
CA ALA A 36 10.53 1.21 4.61
C ALA A 36 9.25 0.40 4.48
N GLN A 37 8.08 0.99 4.80
CA GLN A 37 6.78 0.36 4.58
C GLN A 37 6.55 0.09 3.09
N PHE A 38 6.84 1.05 2.21
CA PHE A 38 6.71 0.87 0.77
C PHE A 38 7.66 -0.23 0.25
N LYS A 39 8.94 -0.17 0.61
CA LYS A 39 9.92 -1.20 0.23
C LYS A 39 9.54 -2.59 0.74
N LEU A 40 8.99 -2.66 1.95
CA LEU A 40 8.49 -3.90 2.51
C LEU A 40 7.29 -4.44 1.72
N ALA A 41 6.37 -3.57 1.28
CA ALA A 41 5.28 -3.95 0.39
C ALA A 41 5.80 -4.54 -0.93
N MET A 42 6.80 -3.89 -1.56
CA MET A 42 7.42 -4.38 -2.79
C MET A 42 8.05 -5.76 -2.62
N ARG A 43 8.72 -6.00 -1.49
CA ARG A 43 9.29 -7.31 -1.15
C ARG A 43 8.21 -8.40 -1.04
N TYR A 44 7.05 -8.09 -0.45
CA TYR A 44 5.95 -9.06 -0.38
C TYR A 44 5.31 -9.30 -1.75
N LEU A 45 5.29 -8.30 -2.65
CA LEU A 45 4.88 -8.51 -4.05
C LEU A 45 5.84 -9.46 -4.77
N GLU A 46 7.15 -9.31 -4.60
CA GLU A 46 8.15 -10.22 -5.18
C GLU A 46 8.01 -11.66 -4.66
N GLN A 47 7.38 -11.85 -3.50
CA GLN A 47 7.12 -13.15 -2.89
C GLN A 47 5.69 -13.66 -3.18
N ASP A 48 4.95 -12.98 -4.04
CA ASP A 48 3.54 -13.25 -4.35
C ASP A 48 2.60 -13.22 -3.12
N ASP A 49 3.02 -12.60 -2.01
CA ASP A 49 2.17 -12.35 -0.83
C ASP A 49 1.44 -11.00 -0.99
N PHE A 50 0.46 -10.99 -1.89
CA PHE A 50 -0.28 -9.78 -2.20
C PHE A 50 -1.03 -9.19 -1.00
N LYS A 51 -1.48 -10.05 -0.07
CA LYS A 51 -2.18 -9.61 1.14
C LYS A 51 -1.27 -8.78 2.04
N GLN A 52 -0.03 -9.24 2.26
CA GLN A 52 0.95 -8.45 3.01
C GLN A 52 1.39 -7.21 2.25
N ALA A 53 1.56 -7.31 0.92
CA ALA A 53 1.88 -6.15 0.10
C ALA A 53 0.84 -5.03 0.26
N VAL A 54 -0.45 -5.35 0.12
CA VAL A 54 -1.53 -4.37 0.32
C VAL A 54 -1.53 -3.82 1.74
N HIS A 55 -1.33 -4.67 2.75
CA HIS A 55 -1.25 -4.19 4.14
C HIS A 55 -0.18 -3.10 4.33
N TRP A 56 1.02 -3.30 3.78
CA TRP A 56 2.12 -2.34 3.91
C TRP A 56 1.98 -1.13 2.99
N ILE A 57 1.41 -1.30 1.80
CA ILE A 57 1.17 -0.18 0.88
C ILE A 57 0.12 0.77 1.44
N GLU A 58 -0.94 0.25 2.09
CA GLU A 58 -1.94 1.08 2.77
C GLU A 58 -1.31 1.90 3.90
N ARG A 59 -0.40 1.31 4.68
CA ARG A 59 0.32 2.02 5.75
C ARG A 59 1.21 3.13 5.21
N SER A 60 1.93 2.85 4.11
CA SER A 60 2.79 3.85 3.46
C SER A 60 1.96 5.00 2.84
N THR A 61 0.83 4.66 2.23
CA THR A 61 -0.14 5.61 1.65
C THR A 61 -0.72 6.56 2.69
N LYS A 62 -1.09 6.07 3.89
CA LYS A 62 -1.62 6.91 4.98
C LYS A 62 -0.67 8.02 5.41
N ASN A 63 0.63 7.84 5.20
CA ASN A 63 1.65 8.83 5.50
C ASN A 63 2.17 9.56 4.25
N GLY A 64 1.43 9.49 3.14
CA GLY A 64 1.66 10.32 1.97
C GLY A 64 2.69 9.82 0.96
N HIS A 65 3.17 8.56 1.01
CA HIS A 65 4.14 8.11 0.01
C HIS A 65 3.52 8.12 -1.41
N PRO A 66 4.00 8.96 -2.34
CA PRO A 66 3.29 9.21 -3.58
C PRO A 66 3.25 7.98 -4.50
N GLU A 67 4.36 7.25 -4.60
CA GLU A 67 4.39 6.00 -5.38
C GLU A 67 3.48 4.92 -4.77
N ALA A 68 3.35 4.88 -3.44
CA ALA A 68 2.48 3.90 -2.77
C ALA A 68 1.01 4.23 -3.04
N GLN A 69 0.66 5.52 -2.98
CA GLN A 69 -0.68 6.01 -3.34
C GLN A 69 -1.02 5.64 -4.78
N ASN A 70 -0.13 5.89 -5.73
CA ASN A 70 -0.35 5.50 -7.12
C ASN A 70 -0.58 3.99 -7.26
N ASN A 71 0.29 3.17 -6.68
CA ASN A 71 0.19 1.72 -6.83
C ASN A 71 -1.08 1.16 -6.16
N LEU A 72 -1.47 1.69 -5.00
CA LEU A 72 -2.74 1.33 -4.38
C LEU A 72 -3.94 1.78 -5.24
N GLY A 73 -3.84 2.92 -5.92
CA GLY A 73 -4.82 3.38 -6.90
C GLY A 73 -5.00 2.36 -8.03
N VAL A 74 -3.89 1.88 -8.60
CA VAL A 74 -3.89 0.82 -9.62
C VAL A 74 -4.55 -0.46 -9.11
N TYR A 75 -4.28 -0.86 -7.85
CA TYR A 75 -4.89 -2.06 -7.27
C TYR A 75 -6.40 -1.93 -7.10
N TYR A 76 -6.90 -0.76 -6.67
CA TYR A 76 -8.34 -0.51 -6.62
C TYR A 76 -8.96 -0.45 -8.02
N GLU A 77 -8.30 0.20 -8.97
CA GLU A 77 -8.78 0.30 -10.35
C GLU A 77 -8.94 -1.09 -10.99
N ASN A 78 -8.03 -2.03 -10.70
CA ASN A 78 -8.07 -3.39 -11.24
C ASN A 78 -8.82 -4.40 -10.35
N GLY A 79 -9.44 -3.94 -9.25
CA GLY A 79 -10.18 -4.80 -8.33
C GLY A 79 -9.31 -5.83 -7.59
N MET A 80 -8.02 -5.56 -7.43
CA MET A 80 -7.08 -6.48 -6.80
C MET A 80 -7.19 -6.49 -5.28
N VAL A 81 -7.65 -5.38 -4.66
CA VAL A 81 -7.71 -5.24 -3.19
C VAL A 81 -8.77 -6.15 -2.56
N ASP A 82 -9.98 -6.18 -3.14
CA ASP A 82 -11.15 -6.89 -2.59
C ASP A 82 -11.98 -7.62 -3.66
N GLY A 83 -11.45 -7.75 -4.88
CA GLY A 83 -12.14 -8.39 -6.00
C GLY A 83 -13.09 -7.47 -6.77
N GLN A 84 -13.17 -6.17 -6.43
CA GLN A 84 -14.09 -5.22 -7.06
C GLN A 84 -13.36 -3.97 -7.54
N HIS A 85 -13.62 -3.58 -8.79
CA HIS A 85 -13.13 -2.30 -9.30
C HIS A 85 -13.67 -1.13 -8.47
N ASN A 86 -12.78 -0.26 -8.00
CA ASN A 86 -13.15 0.93 -7.25
C ASN A 86 -12.47 2.17 -7.86
N TYR A 87 -13.09 2.70 -8.91
CA TYR A 87 -12.57 3.86 -9.63
C TYR A 87 -12.56 5.14 -8.80
N ASP A 88 -13.49 5.30 -7.86
CA ASP A 88 -13.55 6.48 -6.97
C ASP A 88 -12.33 6.53 -6.04
N LYS A 89 -11.97 5.40 -5.41
CA LYS A 89 -10.76 5.29 -4.59
C LYS A 89 -9.50 5.45 -5.43
N ALA A 90 -9.46 4.84 -6.62
CA ALA A 90 -8.32 4.99 -7.53
C ALA A 90 -8.10 6.46 -7.89
N PHE A 91 -9.16 7.18 -8.27
CA PHE A 91 -9.12 8.60 -8.60
C PHE A 91 -8.60 9.46 -7.43
N GLN A 92 -9.10 9.23 -6.21
CA GLN A 92 -8.62 9.95 -5.02
C GLN A 92 -7.13 9.72 -4.76
N LEU A 93 -6.66 8.48 -4.92
CA LEU A 93 -5.26 8.11 -4.70
C LEU A 93 -4.34 8.67 -5.78
N TYR A 94 -4.74 8.62 -7.06
CA TYR A 94 -4.00 9.26 -8.14
C TYR A 94 -3.93 10.77 -7.94
N THR A 95 -5.03 11.41 -7.51
CA THR A 95 -5.05 12.84 -7.20
C THR A 95 -4.04 13.19 -6.10
N ALA A 96 -4.08 12.50 -4.96
CA ALA A 96 -3.16 12.76 -3.85
C ALA A 96 -1.67 12.52 -4.20
N SER A 97 -1.39 11.56 -5.08
CA SER A 97 -0.04 11.27 -5.57
C SER A 97 0.42 12.30 -6.61
N ALA A 98 -0.48 12.73 -7.50
CA ALA A 98 -0.22 13.74 -8.51
C ALA A 98 0.03 15.13 -7.92
N GLU A 99 -0.68 15.50 -6.84
CA GLU A 99 -0.45 16.75 -6.09
C GLU A 99 0.95 16.82 -5.48
N GLN A 100 1.60 15.67 -5.25
CA GLN A 100 2.98 15.57 -4.80
C GLN A 100 4.00 15.50 -5.95
N GLY A 101 3.54 15.64 -7.20
CA GLY A 101 4.39 15.68 -8.38
C GLY A 101 4.80 14.30 -8.92
N TYR A 102 4.16 13.21 -8.50
CA TYR A 102 4.50 11.89 -9.02
C TYR A 102 3.97 11.70 -10.45
N VAL A 103 4.90 11.66 -11.39
CA VAL A 103 4.62 11.72 -12.84
C VAL A 103 3.68 10.62 -13.31
N VAL A 104 3.81 9.40 -12.79
CA VAL A 104 2.93 8.28 -13.18
C VAL A 104 1.49 8.53 -12.70
N ALA A 105 1.32 9.10 -11.51
CA ALA A 105 -0.01 9.43 -10.99
C ALA A 105 -0.64 10.61 -11.73
N ILE A 106 0.15 11.61 -12.13
CA ILE A 106 -0.30 12.71 -13.00
C ILE A 106 -0.89 12.15 -14.30
N HIS A 107 -0.15 11.25 -14.97
CA HIS A 107 -0.64 10.57 -16.15
C HIS A 107 -1.93 9.77 -15.89
N ASN A 108 -1.96 8.98 -14.81
CA ASN A 108 -3.15 8.19 -14.45
C ASN A 108 -4.36 9.07 -14.14
N LEU A 109 -4.15 10.23 -13.52
CA LEU A 109 -5.20 11.22 -13.29
C LEU A 109 -5.72 11.83 -14.61
N GLY A 110 -4.82 12.10 -15.56
CA GLY A 110 -5.18 12.47 -16.93
C GLY A 110 -6.06 11.41 -17.59
N LEU A 111 -5.71 10.13 -17.45
CA LEU A 111 -6.52 9.00 -17.94
C LEU A 111 -7.88 8.90 -17.25
N CYS A 112 -7.97 9.21 -15.95
CA CYS A 112 -9.25 9.29 -15.24
C CYS A 112 -10.17 10.36 -15.85
N TYR A 113 -9.66 11.55 -16.13
CA TYR A 113 -10.42 12.61 -16.79
C TYR A 113 -10.72 12.30 -18.26
N PHE A 114 -9.85 11.58 -18.96
CA PHE A 114 -10.12 11.16 -20.34
C PHE A 114 -11.28 10.16 -20.41
N ASN A 115 -11.27 9.15 -19.54
CA ASN A 115 -12.23 8.05 -19.58
C ASN A 115 -13.46 8.24 -18.69
N GLY A 116 -13.46 9.25 -17.81
CA GLY A 116 -14.49 9.42 -16.78
C GLY A 116 -14.44 8.33 -15.70
N ARG A 117 -13.24 7.88 -15.29
CA ARG A 117 -13.06 6.89 -14.22
C ARG A 117 -12.91 7.57 -12.86
N GLY A 118 -13.88 7.37 -11.98
CA GLY A 118 -13.90 7.99 -10.65
C GLY A 118 -14.17 9.50 -10.66
N THR A 119 -14.49 10.04 -11.83
CA THR A 119 -14.83 11.45 -12.09
C THR A 119 -15.65 11.54 -13.37
N THR A 120 -16.26 12.68 -13.66
CA THR A 120 -16.79 12.97 -15.01
C THR A 120 -15.65 13.19 -16.00
N ALA A 121 -15.83 12.73 -17.24
CA ALA A 121 -14.86 12.95 -18.31
C ALA A 121 -14.72 14.46 -18.63
N ASP A 122 -13.48 14.93 -18.79
CA ASP A 122 -13.13 16.33 -19.02
C ASP A 122 -11.82 16.39 -19.85
N LEU A 123 -11.95 16.52 -21.17
CA LEU A 123 -10.81 16.52 -22.09
C LEU A 123 -9.82 17.67 -21.83
N PRO A 124 -10.26 18.93 -21.61
CA PRO A 124 -9.35 20.00 -21.21
C PRO A 124 -8.52 19.67 -19.96
N LYS A 125 -9.12 19.06 -18.92
CA LYS A 125 -8.35 18.61 -17.75
C LYS A 125 -7.44 17.43 -18.09
N ALA A 126 -7.91 16.47 -18.89
CA ALA A 126 -7.12 15.32 -19.28
C ALA A 126 -5.83 15.71 -20.01
N TYR A 127 -5.86 16.72 -20.89
CA TYR A 127 -4.66 17.21 -21.58
C TYR A 127 -3.76 18.12 -20.72
N ARG A 128 -4.28 18.62 -19.60
CA ARG A 128 -3.52 19.45 -18.66
C ARG A 128 -2.63 18.62 -17.73
N TYR A 129 -3.09 17.43 -17.36
CA TYR A 129 -2.33 16.45 -16.58
C TYR A 129 -1.48 15.61 -17.52
#